data_AF-A0A3P7XY93-F1
#
_entry.id   AF-A0A3P7XY93-F1
#
_cell.length_a   1.000
_cell.length_b   1.000
_cell.length_c   1.000
_cell.angle_alpha   90.00
_cell.angle_beta   90.00
_cell.angle_gamma   90.00
#
_symmetry.space_group_name_H-M   'P 1'
#
loop_
_entity.id
_entity.type
_entity.pdbx_description
1 polymer ?
#
loop_
_entity_poly.entity_id
_entity_poly.type
_entity_poly.pdbx_seq_one_letter_code
_entity_poly.pdbx_strand_id
1 'polypeptide(L)'
;MITVALFGDQHKNSKIAAKHGFAVNIKKSTFNEETVAAAIKEVLENEKYSENARRLSLMVRKKPVSPSHLLVKWTEFLAEFQTLDNLVPAGTKLNVIQYYSIDVIAVLLLAVFFIVFFLYKSVKLACLWCCSRSSKKVKKD
;
A
#
# COMPACT_ATOMS: atom_id res chain seq x y z
N MET A 1 23.27 -1.02 -7.68
CA MET A 1 22.72 -1.42 -6.36
C MET A 1 21.84 -2.65 -6.55
N ILE A 2 21.78 -3.55 -5.58
CA ILE A 2 20.82 -4.67 -5.57
C ILE A 2 19.87 -4.45 -4.39
N THR A 3 18.57 -4.60 -4.60
CA THR A 3 17.58 -4.38 -3.53
C THR A 3 16.72 -5.62 -3.30
N VAL A 4 16.39 -5.86 -2.03
CA VAL A 4 15.45 -6.88 -1.59
C VAL A 4 14.49 -6.21 -0.61
N ALA A 5 13.30 -5.84 -1.06
CA ALA A 5 12.32 -5.19 -0.21
C ALA A 5 11.66 -6.20 0.72
N LEU A 6 11.70 -5.94 2.04
CA LEU A 6 11.12 -6.82 3.05
C LEU A 6 9.79 -6.29 3.59
N PHE A 7 9.75 -5.00 3.98
CA PHE A 7 8.57 -4.34 4.54
C PHE A 7 8.67 -2.83 4.42
N GLY A 8 7.57 -2.13 4.76
CA GLY A 8 7.53 -0.67 4.79
C GLY A 8 7.75 0.00 3.43
N ASP A 9 8.47 1.11 3.43
CA ASP A 9 8.73 1.98 2.29
C ASP A 9 9.72 1.39 1.26
N GLN A 10 10.46 0.34 1.63
CA GLN A 10 11.44 -0.32 0.77
C GLN A 10 10.85 -0.79 -0.56
N HIS A 11 9.59 -1.22 -0.60
CA HIS A 11 8.90 -1.61 -1.83
C HIS A 11 8.77 -0.45 -2.83
N LYS A 12 8.51 0.75 -2.32
CA LYS A 12 8.41 1.95 -3.15
C LYS A 12 9.80 2.44 -3.55
N ASN A 13 10.73 2.48 -2.60
CA ASN A 13 12.10 2.96 -2.82
C ASN A 13 12.86 2.09 -3.82
N SER A 14 12.75 0.76 -3.71
CA SER A 14 13.32 -0.19 -4.68
C SER A 14 12.76 0.05 -6.09
N LYS A 15 11.44 0.18 -6.25
CA LYS A 15 10.83 0.47 -7.56
C LYS A 15 11.32 1.79 -8.15
N ILE A 16 11.46 2.83 -7.32
CA ILE A 16 12.01 4.12 -7.74
C ILE A 16 13.48 3.96 -8.18
N ALA A 17 14.30 3.23 -7.42
CA ALA A 17 15.70 3.00 -7.75
C ALA A 17 15.87 2.23 -9.08
N ALA A 18 15.05 1.21 -9.32
CA ALA A 18 15.02 0.48 -10.58
C ALA A 18 14.52 1.36 -11.73
N LYS A 19 13.47 2.19 -11.51
CA LYS A 19 12.97 3.16 -12.51
C LYS A 19 14.05 4.17 -12.92
N HIS A 20 14.87 4.62 -11.97
CA HIS A 20 16.02 5.49 -12.24
C HIS A 20 17.25 4.74 -12.78
N GLY A 21 17.17 3.42 -12.97
CA GLY A 21 18.18 2.64 -13.67
C GLY A 21 19.49 2.46 -12.91
N PHE A 22 19.50 2.63 -11.59
CA PHE A 22 20.70 2.41 -10.75
C PHE A 22 20.56 1.21 -9.80
N ALA A 23 19.46 0.47 -9.89
CA ALA A 23 19.23 -0.71 -9.07
C ALA A 23 18.56 -1.87 -9.83
N VAL A 24 18.92 -3.09 -9.41
CA VAL A 24 18.22 -4.33 -9.72
C VAL A 24 17.38 -4.72 -8.50
N ASN A 25 16.11 -5.08 -8.71
CA ASN A 25 15.21 -5.46 -7.63
C ASN A 25 14.99 -6.97 -7.66
N ILE A 26 15.35 -7.64 -6.57
CA ILE A 26 15.05 -9.05 -6.34
C ILE A 26 13.80 -9.13 -5.46
N LYS A 27 12.82 -9.92 -5.89
CA LYS A 27 11.62 -10.18 -5.08
C LYS A 27 11.99 -11.12 -3.94
N LYS A 28 11.44 -10.87 -2.74
CA LYS A 28 11.60 -11.79 -1.59
C LYS A 28 11.20 -13.23 -1.94
N SER A 29 10.15 -13.41 -2.75
CA SER A 29 9.64 -14.73 -3.16
C SER A 29 10.59 -15.51 -4.08
N THR A 30 11.53 -14.83 -4.74
CA THR A 30 12.47 -15.43 -5.69
C THR A 30 13.91 -15.32 -5.20
N PHE A 31 14.13 -15.02 -3.92
CA PHE A 31 15.47 -14.81 -3.38
C PHE A 31 16.18 -16.17 -3.20
N ASN A 32 17.23 -16.39 -3.98
CA ASN A 32 18.08 -17.58 -3.92
C ASN A 32 19.49 -17.25 -4.46
N GLU A 33 20.40 -18.22 -4.41
CA GLU A 33 21.78 -18.05 -4.87
C GLU A 33 21.86 -17.60 -6.34
N GLU A 34 21.10 -18.26 -7.23
CA GLU A 34 21.11 -17.99 -8.67
C GLU A 34 20.66 -16.55 -8.99
N THR A 35 19.56 -16.08 -8.39
CA THR A 35 19.04 -14.73 -8.61
C THR A 35 19.96 -13.66 -8.06
N VAL A 36 20.63 -13.93 -6.94
CA VAL A 36 21.64 -13.02 -6.37
C VAL A 36 22.88 -12.98 -7.26
N ALA A 37 23.40 -14.12 -7.70
CA ALA A 37 24.54 -14.20 -8.60
C ALA A 37 24.27 -13.48 -9.93
N ALA A 38 23.08 -13.69 -10.51
CA ALA A 38 22.65 -13.00 -11.72
C ALA A 38 22.54 -11.49 -11.52
N ALA A 39 21.98 -11.02 -10.40
CA ALA A 39 21.89 -9.60 -10.11
C ALA A 39 23.25 -8.94 -9.86
N ILE A 40 24.20 -9.65 -9.22
CA ILE A 40 25.58 -9.18 -9.06
C ILE A 40 26.25 -9.04 -10.42
N LYS A 41 26.17 -10.07 -11.26
CA LYS A 41 26.73 -10.06 -12.61
C LYS A 41 26.17 -8.90 -13.43
N GLU A 42 24.85 -8.74 -13.44
CA GLU A 42 24.16 -7.64 -14.14
C GLU A 42 24.65 -6.26 -13.67
N VAL A 43 24.78 -6.03 -12.36
CA VAL A 43 25.23 -4.73 -11.83
C VAL A 43 26.71 -4.44 -12.12
N LEU A 44 27.54 -5.48 -12.22
CA LEU A 44 28.98 -5.34 -12.48
C LEU A 44 29.30 -5.20 -13.98
N GLU A 45 28.60 -5.92 -14.85
CA GLU A 45 28.87 -5.95 -16.29
C GLU A 45 28.15 -4.85 -17.06
N ASN A 46 27.02 -4.35 -16.54
CA ASN A 46 26.25 -3.31 -17.20
C ASN A 46 26.58 -1.92 -16.63
N GLU A 47 27.34 -1.13 -17.39
CA GLU A 47 27.82 0.19 -16.94
C GLU A 47 26.69 1.17 -16.60
N LYS A 48 25.49 0.99 -17.19
CA LYS A 48 24.29 1.83 -16.97
C LYS A 48 24.01 2.06 -15.48
N TYR A 49 24.20 1.04 -14.63
CA TYR A 49 23.93 1.19 -13.20
C TYR A 49 24.91 2.17 -12.54
N SER A 50 26.19 2.09 -12.91
CA SER A 50 27.24 2.97 -12.40
C SER A 50 27.11 4.40 -12.94
N GLU A 51 26.77 4.55 -14.22
CA GLU A 51 26.54 5.83 -14.87
C GLU A 51 25.35 6.56 -14.26
N ASN A 52 24.21 5.88 -14.10
CA ASN A 52 23.01 6.46 -13.50
C ASN A 52 23.24 6.80 -12.01
N ALA A 53 23.96 5.94 -11.27
CA ALA A 53 24.34 6.23 -9.90
C ALA A 53 25.25 7.47 -9.80
N ARG A 54 26.26 7.59 -10.69
CA ARG A 54 27.15 8.75 -10.75
C ARG A 54 26.40 10.02 -11.13
N ARG A 55 25.52 9.95 -12.13
CA ARG A 55 24.65 11.07 -12.54
C ARG A 55 23.77 11.54 -11.39
N LEU A 56 23.10 10.61 -10.69
CA LEU A 56 22.26 10.93 -9.54
C LEU A 56 23.07 11.55 -8.39
N SER A 57 24.26 11.00 -8.11
CA SER A 57 25.18 11.55 -7.12
C SER A 57 25.58 13.00 -7.44
N LEU A 58 25.91 13.28 -8.72
CA LEU A 58 26.20 14.64 -9.19
C LEU A 58 25.01 15.58 -9.01
N MET A 59 23.80 15.14 -9.38
CA MET A 59 22.58 15.94 -9.18
C MET A 59 22.33 16.24 -7.70
N VAL A 60 22.58 15.28 -6.80
CA VAL A 60 22.40 15.46 -5.35
C VAL A 60 23.41 16.45 -4.77
N ARG A 61 24.66 16.39 -5.23
CA ARG A 61 25.73 17.32 -4.79
C ARG A 61 25.53 18.72 -5.36
N LYS A 62 25.03 18.83 -6.59
CA LYS A 62 24.78 20.10 -7.30
C LYS A 62 23.34 20.58 -7.19
N LYS A 63 22.59 20.17 -6.15
CA LYS A 63 21.23 20.68 -5.93
C LYS A 63 21.26 22.22 -5.90
N PRO A 64 20.27 22.89 -6.52
CA PRO A 64 20.29 24.35 -6.68
C PRO A 64 20.23 25.11 -5.35
N VAL A 65 19.67 24.49 -4.30
CA VAL A 65 19.62 25.06 -2.96
C VAL A 65 20.37 24.14 -2.01
N SER A 66 21.30 24.70 -1.23
CA SER A 66 22.09 23.93 -0.28
C SER A 66 21.22 23.46 0.89
N PRO A 67 21.52 22.27 1.47
CA PRO A 67 20.80 21.78 2.66
C PRO A 67 20.92 22.72 3.85
N SER A 68 22.05 23.40 4.02
CA SER A 68 22.26 24.38 5.09
C SER A 68 21.37 25.60 4.93
N HIS A 69 21.25 26.13 3.71
CA HIS A 69 20.35 27.26 3.44
C HIS A 69 18.89 26.87 3.65
N LEU A 70 18.48 25.68 3.17
CA LEU A 70 17.13 25.16 3.42
C LEU A 70 16.85 25.03 4.91
N LEU A 71 17.78 24.48 5.69
CA LEU A 71 17.63 24.32 7.13
C LEU A 71 17.37 25.68 7.80
N VAL A 72 18.26 26.66 7.56
CA VAL A 72 18.11 28.01 8.14
C VAL A 72 16.75 28.62 7.76
N LYS A 73 16.35 28.54 6.49
CA LYS A 73 15.07 29.11 6.03
C LYS A 73 13.86 28.43 6.68
N TRP A 74 13.86 27.11 6.82
CA TRP A 74 12.76 26.40 7.50
C TRP A 74 12.74 26.69 9.00
N THR A 75 13.91 26.89 9.63
CA THR A 75 13.99 27.30 11.04
C THR A 75 13.47 28.72 11.24
N GLU A 76 13.86 29.68 10.39
CA GLU A 76 13.31 31.04 10.39
C GLU A 76 11.79 31.03 10.22
N PHE A 77 11.29 30.26 9.25
CA PHE A 77 9.86 30.08 9.01
C PHE A 77 9.12 29.51 10.23
N LEU A 78 9.69 28.50 10.90
CA LEU A 78 9.13 27.95 12.13
C LEU A 78 9.15 28.95 13.29
N ALA A 79 10.19 29.76 13.41
CA ALA A 79 10.27 30.79 14.44
C ALA A 79 9.22 31.90 14.25
N GLU A 80 8.89 32.24 13.00
CA GLU A 80 7.90 33.25 12.66
C GLU A 80 6.45 32.76 12.86
N PHE A 81 6.13 31.54 12.39
CA PHE A 81 4.76 31.04 12.37
C PHE A 81 4.41 30.10 13.54
N GLN A 82 5.41 29.65 14.31
CA GLN A 82 5.29 28.75 15.47
C GLN A 82 4.63 27.40 15.17
N THR A 83 3.31 27.37 14.97
CA THR A 83 2.55 26.16 14.66
C THR A 83 2.20 26.08 13.17
N LEU A 84 2.52 24.94 12.55
CA LEU A 84 2.19 24.66 11.16
C LEU A 84 1.12 23.59 11.09
N ASP A 85 -0.10 23.93 11.53
CA ASP A 85 -1.24 23.00 11.59
C ASP A 85 -1.55 22.34 10.25
N ASN A 86 -1.31 23.06 9.14
CA ASN A 86 -1.51 22.54 7.78
C ASN A 86 -0.46 21.50 7.34
N LEU A 87 0.68 21.39 8.03
CA LEU A 87 1.72 20.39 7.77
C LEU A 87 1.62 19.17 8.68
N VAL A 88 0.76 19.23 9.70
CA VAL A 88 0.50 18.10 10.59
C VAL A 88 -0.51 17.17 9.91
N PRO A 89 -0.18 15.87 9.68
CA PRO A 89 -1.15 14.94 9.12
C PRO A 89 -2.41 14.87 9.98
N ALA A 90 -3.58 15.04 9.36
CA ALA A 90 -4.87 15.04 10.05
C ALA A 90 -5.10 13.78 10.91
N GLY A 91 -4.51 12.65 10.51
CA GLY A 91 -4.57 11.38 11.24
C GLY A 91 -4.03 11.45 12.68
N THR A 92 -3.14 12.39 12.99
CA THR A 92 -2.61 12.59 14.36
C THR A 92 -3.65 13.15 15.34
N LYS A 93 -4.70 13.81 14.82
CA LYS A 93 -5.77 14.42 15.62
C LYS A 93 -7.00 13.50 15.75
N LEU A 94 -6.99 12.31 15.12
CA LEU A 94 -8.13 11.39 15.12
C LEU A 94 -8.09 10.45 16.35
N ASN A 95 -9.27 10.17 16.90
CA ASN A 95 -9.42 9.10 17.90
C ASN A 95 -9.35 7.71 17.22
N VAL A 96 -9.05 6.66 17.98
CA VAL A 96 -8.93 5.26 17.53
C VAL A 96 -10.11 4.81 16.68
N ILE A 97 -11.34 5.19 17.04
CA ILE A 97 -12.56 4.84 16.30
C ILE A 97 -12.52 5.40 14.88
N GLN A 98 -12.18 6.68 14.73
CA GLN A 98 -12.11 7.37 13.44
C GLN A 98 -10.88 6.94 12.65
N TYR A 99 -9.74 6.78 13.31
CA TYR A 99 -8.48 6.40 12.68
C TYR A 99 -8.57 5.02 12.00
N TYR A 100 -9.26 4.06 12.65
CA TYR A 100 -9.49 2.72 12.09
C TYR A 100 -10.86 2.58 11.40
N SER A 101 -11.64 3.66 11.28
CA SER A 101 -12.99 3.66 10.67
C SER A 101 -13.91 2.54 11.19
N ILE A 102 -13.90 2.32 12.51
CA ILE A 102 -14.63 1.21 13.16
C ILE A 102 -16.14 1.33 12.92
N ASP A 103 -16.65 2.55 12.93
CA ASP A 103 -18.05 2.88 12.64
C ASP A 103 -18.46 2.45 11.22
N VAL A 104 -17.63 2.78 10.21
CA VAL A 104 -17.87 2.40 8.81
C VAL A 104 -17.83 0.88 8.65
N ILE A 105 -16.85 0.21 9.25
CA ILE A 105 -16.73 -1.24 9.21
C ILE A 105 -17.97 -1.91 9.83
N ALA A 106 -18.44 -1.42 10.97
CA ALA A 106 -19.63 -1.96 11.64
C ALA A 106 -20.89 -1.83 10.77
N VAL A 107 -21.08 -0.69 10.11
CA VAL A 107 -22.22 -0.49 9.19
C VAL A 107 -22.14 -1.44 7.98
N LEU A 108 -20.95 -1.59 7.38
CA LEU A 108 -20.76 -2.51 6.26
C LEU A 108 -21.02 -3.97 6.66
N LEU A 109 -20.54 -4.40 7.84
CA LEU A 109 -20.79 -5.75 8.36
C LEU A 109 -22.28 -5.98 8.61
N LEU A 110 -23.00 -5.02 9.19
CA LEU A 110 -24.45 -5.10 9.38
C LEU A 110 -25.19 -5.21 8.04
N ALA A 111 -24.81 -4.40 7.05
CA ALA A 111 -25.41 -4.45 5.73
C ALA A 111 -25.23 -5.83 5.07
N VAL A 112 -24.01 -6.39 5.12
CA VAL A 112 -23.72 -7.74 4.62
C VAL A 112 -24.53 -8.79 5.39
N PHE A 113 -24.59 -8.68 6.72
CA PHE A 113 -25.38 -9.58 7.56
C PHE A 113 -26.85 -9.60 7.16
N PHE A 114 -27.47 -8.42 7.00
CA PHE A 114 -28.87 -8.33 6.58
C PHE A 114 -29.10 -8.91 5.20
N ILE A 115 -28.23 -8.62 4.22
CA ILE A 115 -28.32 -9.19 2.87
C ILE A 115 -28.31 -10.72 2.93
N VAL A 116 -27.33 -11.30 3.63
CA VAL A 116 -27.21 -12.76 3.79
C VAL A 116 -28.41 -13.34 4.52
N PHE A 117 -28.89 -12.68 5.58
CA PHE A 117 -30.06 -13.09 6.34
C PHE A 117 -31.33 -13.11 5.48
N PHE A 118 -31.56 -12.05 4.70
CA PHE A 118 -32.71 -11.98 3.79
C PHE A 118 -32.62 -13.02 2.67
N LEU A 119 -31.44 -13.22 2.06
CA LEU A 119 -31.24 -14.28 1.07
C LEU A 119 -31.53 -15.66 1.65
N TYR A 120 -31.00 -15.97 2.84
CA TYR A 120 -31.27 -17.23 3.53
C TYR A 120 -32.77 -17.43 3.80
N LYS A 121 -33.46 -16.39 4.32
CA LYS A 121 -34.90 -16.44 4.57
C LYS A 121 -35.70 -16.64 3.28
N SER A 122 -35.38 -15.93 2.21
CA SER A 122 -36.03 -16.06 0.90
C SER A 122 -35.85 -17.47 0.32
N VAL A 123 -34.64 -18.03 0.38
CA VAL A 123 -34.38 -19.41 -0.06
C VAL A 123 -35.16 -20.41 0.79
N LYS A 124 -35.13 -20.28 2.12
CA LYS A 124 -35.87 -21.17 3.03
C LYS A 124 -37.39 -21.10 2.77
N LEU A 125 -37.93 -19.91 2.58
CA LEU A 125 -39.35 -19.70 2.25
C LEU A 125 -39.70 -20.31 0.89
N ALA A 126 -38.86 -20.12 -0.13
CA ALA A 126 -39.04 -20.75 -1.44
C ALA A 126 -39.02 -22.29 -1.34
N CYS A 127 -38.08 -22.86 -0.60
CA CYS A 127 -38.01 -24.31 -0.35
C CYS A 127 -39.25 -24.83 0.40
N LEU A 128 -39.69 -24.16 1.48
CA LEU A 128 -40.89 -24.54 2.22
C LEU A 128 -42.16 -24.43 1.35
N TRP A 129 -42.25 -23.39 0.53
CA TRP A 129 -43.35 -23.20 -0.40
C TRP A 129 -43.38 -24.31 -1.46
N CYS A 130 -42.23 -24.67 -2.05
CA CYS A 130 -42.11 -25.80 -2.97
C CYS A 130 -42.48 -27.15 -2.32
N CYS A 131 -42.02 -27.43 -1.10
CA CYS A 131 -42.36 -28.65 -0.36
C CYS A 131 -43.85 -28.73 0.00
N SER A 132 -44.47 -27.61 0.40
CA SER A 132 -45.91 -27.56 0.73
C SER A 132 -46.81 -27.79 -0.50
N ARG A 133 -46.35 -27.36 -1.69
CA ARG A 133 -47.06 -27.52 -2.97
C ARG A 133 -46.98 -28.94 -3.50
N SER A 134 -45.87 -29.65 -3.23
CA SER A 134 -45.72 -31.09 -3.51
C SER A 134 -46.65 -31.94 -2.64
N SER A 135 -46.74 -31.66 -1.32
CA SER A 135 -47.63 -32.39 -0.40
C SER A 135 -49.13 -32.21 -0.71
N LYS A 136 -49.53 -31.03 -1.21
CA LYS A 136 -50.93 -30.77 -1.65
C LYS A 136 -51.33 -31.49 -2.94
N LYS A 137 -50.37 -31.85 -3.80
CA LYS A 137 -50.66 -32.65 -5.01
C LYS A 137 -50.91 -34.13 -4.68
N VAL A 138 -50.18 -34.70 -3.72
CA VAL A 138 -50.29 -36.13 -3.33
C VAL A 138 -51.61 -36.47 -2.60
N LYS A 139 -52.28 -35.50 -1.97
CA LYS A 139 -53.57 -35.71 -1.27
C LYS A 139 -54.81 -35.57 -2.16
N LYS A 140 -54.66 -35.23 -3.44
CA LYS A 140 -55.77 -34.93 -4.36
C LYS A 140 -56.00 -36.03 -5.42
N ASP A 141 -55.24 -37.12 -5.33
CA ASP A 141 -55.41 -38.34 -6.11
C ASP A 141 -56.05 -39.43 -5.24
#